data_AF-A0A970IED1-F1
#
_entry.id   AF-A0A970IED1-F1
#
_cell.length_a   1.000
_cell.length_b   1.000
_cell.length_c   1.000
_cell.angle_alpha   90.00
_cell.angle_beta   90.00
_cell.angle_gamma   90.00
#
_symmetry.space_group_name_H-M   'P 1'
#
loop_
_entity.id
_entity.type
_entity.pdbx_description
1 polymer ?
#
loop_
_entity_poly.entity_id
_entity_poly.type
_entity_poly.pdbx_seq_one_letter_code
_entity_poly.pdbx_strand_id
1 'polypeptide(L)'
;MKLFYHCFGGAHTSITCAAIHLGYLPMDRIPDCREFIAVPHYDKMEDKNRGTPIYIGRDELGIDIYAIGLKNACHIMIPAIKSYLNVNNIQPKDILFVESLVKLHPITSIGGFLSRKLNLVSVGRPLTIWGIRRRYSVFVEIVSGVKESLYRHIGIS
;
A
#
# COMPACT_ATOMS: atom_id res chain seq x y z
N MET A 1 -0.91 17.13 -3.43
CA MET A 1 -1.32 16.32 -2.26
C MET A 1 -0.44 15.08 -2.16
N LYS A 2 -0.31 14.48 -0.97
CA LYS A 2 0.48 13.28 -0.68
C LYS A 2 -0.43 12.21 -0.05
N LEU A 3 -0.48 11.02 -0.63
CA LEU A 3 -1.29 9.90 -0.13
C LEU A 3 -0.41 8.73 0.28
N PHE A 4 -0.58 8.24 1.50
CA PHE A 4 0.21 7.15 2.08
C PHE A 4 -0.68 5.95 2.36
N TYR A 5 -0.57 4.89 1.56
CA TYR A 5 -1.11 3.59 1.93
C TYR A 5 -0.19 2.95 2.98
N HIS A 6 -0.74 2.61 4.15
CA HIS A 6 0.05 2.01 5.22
C HIS A 6 -0.48 0.65 5.66
N CYS A 7 0.42 -0.24 6.06
CA CYS A 7 0.08 -1.49 6.71
C CYS A 7 1.14 -1.88 7.73
N PHE A 8 1.04 -3.10 8.28
CA PHE A 8 2.01 -3.58 9.27
C PHE A 8 3.44 -3.67 8.69
N GLY A 9 3.60 -4.37 7.56
CA GLY A 9 4.91 -4.73 7.01
C GLY A 9 5.45 -3.82 5.92
N GLY A 10 4.59 -3.09 5.21
CA GLY A 10 4.98 -2.22 4.08
C GLY A 10 5.36 -2.95 2.79
N ALA A 11 5.19 -4.28 2.72
CA ALA A 11 5.69 -5.10 1.62
C ALA A 11 4.61 -5.62 0.66
N HIS A 12 3.36 -5.73 1.13
CA HIS A 12 2.31 -6.48 0.44
C HIS A 12 1.04 -5.67 0.27
N THR A 13 0.26 -5.44 1.33
CA THR A 13 -1.07 -4.82 1.21
C THR A 13 -1.04 -3.35 0.85
N SER A 14 -0.18 -2.56 1.49
CA SER A 14 0.00 -1.15 1.13
C SER A 14 0.50 -0.97 -0.30
N ILE A 15 1.43 -1.84 -0.74
CA ILE A 15 1.91 -1.88 -2.13
C ILE A 15 0.77 -2.29 -3.08
N THR A 16 -0.06 -3.26 -2.71
CA THR A 16 -1.20 -3.70 -3.52
C THR A 16 -2.21 -2.57 -3.69
N CYS A 17 -2.60 -1.87 -2.62
CA CYS A 17 -3.49 -0.72 -2.73
C CYS A 17 -2.89 0.39 -3.60
N ALA A 18 -1.62 0.73 -3.40
CA ALA A 18 -0.94 1.74 -4.22
C ALA A 18 -0.89 1.33 -5.71
N ALA A 19 -0.65 0.04 -5.99
CA ALA A 19 -0.61 -0.49 -7.34
C ALA A 19 -1.97 -0.48 -8.04
N ILE A 20 -3.04 -0.82 -7.32
CA ILE A 20 -4.42 -0.69 -7.83
C ILE A 20 -4.74 0.79 -8.09
N HIS A 21 -4.39 1.67 -7.14
CA HIS A 21 -4.65 3.11 -7.25
C HIS A 21 -4.01 3.71 -8.51
N LEU A 22 -2.76 3.33 -8.80
CA LEU A 22 -2.00 3.80 -9.95
C LEU A 22 -2.29 3.03 -11.24
N GLY A 23 -3.23 2.07 -11.23
CA GLY A 23 -3.59 1.28 -12.41
C GLY A 23 -2.57 0.22 -12.83
N TYR A 24 -1.57 -0.09 -11.98
CA TYR A 24 -0.66 -1.22 -12.22
C TYR A 24 -1.34 -2.57 -12.02
N LEU A 25 -2.39 -2.61 -11.21
CA LEU A 25 -3.25 -3.77 -11.04
C LEU A 25 -4.71 -3.40 -11.39
N PRO A 26 -5.46 -4.31 -12.03
CA PRO A 26 -6.81 -4.05 -12.52
C PRO A 26 -7.81 -3.86 -11.37
N MET A 27 -8.84 -3.04 -11.58
CA MET A 27 -9.95 -2.87 -10.63
C MET A 27 -11.17 -3.74 -10.96
N ASP A 28 -11.27 -4.25 -12.18
CA ASP A 28 -12.42 -4.96 -12.75
C ASP A 28 -12.30 -6.48 -12.72
N ARG A 29 -11.13 -7.02 -12.37
CA ARG A 29 -10.86 -8.46 -12.28
C ARG A 29 -9.78 -8.78 -11.24
N ILE A 30 -9.63 -10.06 -10.91
CA ILE A 30 -8.53 -10.54 -10.07
C ILE A 30 -7.28 -10.73 -10.95
N PRO A 31 -6.15 -10.06 -10.65
CA PRO A 31 -4.91 -10.20 -11.41
C PRO A 31 -4.23 -11.55 -11.18
N ASP A 32 -3.44 -11.95 -12.17
CA ASP A 32 -2.59 -13.12 -12.12
C ASP A 32 -1.30 -12.90 -11.34
N CYS A 33 -0.67 -14.00 -10.93
CA CYS A 33 0.53 -13.94 -10.10
C CYS A 33 1.68 -13.15 -10.76
N ARG A 34 1.79 -13.20 -12.09
CA ARG A 34 2.81 -12.46 -12.84
C ARG A 34 2.61 -10.95 -12.76
N GLU A 35 1.36 -10.49 -12.74
CA GLU A 35 1.02 -9.07 -12.62
C GLU A 35 1.47 -8.54 -11.26
N PHE A 36 1.22 -9.27 -10.16
CA PHE A 36 1.74 -8.91 -8.83
C PHE A 36 3.26 -8.84 -8.78
N ILE A 37 3.97 -9.77 -9.43
CA ILE A 37 5.44 -9.80 -9.43
C ILE A 37 6.01 -8.60 -10.21
N ALA A 38 5.29 -8.13 -11.23
CA ALA A 38 5.67 -6.96 -12.01
C ALA A 38 5.47 -5.63 -11.26
N VAL A 39 4.62 -5.60 -10.23
CA VAL A 39 4.38 -4.39 -9.43
C VAL A 39 5.69 -3.90 -8.78
N PRO A 40 6.05 -2.61 -8.98
CA PRO A 40 7.20 -2.01 -8.31
C PRO A 40 7.14 -2.19 -6.79
N HIS A 41 8.28 -2.50 -6.18
CA HIS A 41 8.42 -2.67 -4.73
C HIS A 41 7.61 -3.81 -4.07
N TYR A 42 6.85 -4.62 -4.83
CA TYR A 42 6.11 -5.76 -4.26
C TYR A 42 7.06 -6.78 -3.61
N ASP A 43 6.82 -7.09 -2.35
CA ASP A 43 7.63 -8.01 -1.56
C ASP A 43 9.13 -7.64 -1.51
N LYS A 44 9.46 -6.34 -1.62
CA LYS A 44 10.84 -5.83 -1.58
C LYS A 44 11.19 -5.04 -0.32
N MET A 45 10.20 -4.63 0.49
CA MET A 45 10.46 -3.87 1.72
C MET A 45 11.37 -4.66 2.68
N GLU A 46 12.49 -4.06 3.06
CA GLU A 46 13.44 -4.61 4.04
C GLU A 46 13.12 -4.12 5.45
N ASP A 47 13.45 -4.94 6.45
CA ASP A 47 13.21 -4.63 7.86
C ASP A 47 13.83 -3.30 8.29
N LYS A 48 15.03 -2.99 7.80
CA LYS A 48 15.78 -1.76 8.09
C LYS A 48 15.16 -0.49 7.48
N ASN A 49 14.38 -0.64 6.40
CA ASN A 49 13.73 0.46 5.69
C ASN A 49 12.29 0.70 6.15
N ARG A 50 11.79 -0.12 7.09
CA ARG A 50 10.44 0.06 7.66
C ARG A 50 10.33 1.43 8.34
N GLY A 51 9.13 2.01 8.31
CA GLY A 51 8.89 3.38 8.75
C GLY A 51 9.29 4.45 7.74
N THR A 52 9.96 4.07 6.63
CA THR A 52 10.28 4.99 5.53
C THR A 52 9.20 4.92 4.45
N PRO A 53 8.54 6.02 4.08
CA PRO A 53 7.64 6.04 2.94
C PRO A 53 8.38 5.74 1.63
N ILE A 54 7.87 4.80 0.84
CA ILE A 54 8.35 4.52 -0.52
C ILE A 54 7.44 5.24 -1.50
N TYR A 55 8.00 6.09 -2.34
CA TYR A 55 7.26 6.68 -3.46
C TYR A 55 6.98 5.62 -4.53
N ILE A 56 5.72 5.50 -4.96
CA ILE A 56 5.29 4.48 -5.92
C ILE A 56 4.96 5.11 -7.28
N GLY A 57 4.40 6.31 -7.28
CA GLY A 57 4.03 7.02 -8.51
C GLY A 57 3.12 8.21 -8.24
N ARG A 58 2.65 8.83 -9.33
CA ARG A 58 1.68 9.93 -9.32
C ARG A 58 0.43 9.50 -10.08
N ASP A 59 -0.73 9.74 -9.50
CA ASP A 59 -2.02 9.37 -10.10
C ASP A 59 -2.51 10.40 -11.14
N GLU A 60 -3.69 10.13 -11.71
CA GLU A 60 -4.34 10.97 -12.72
C GLU A 60 -4.74 12.37 -12.20
N LEU A 61 -4.84 12.57 -10.88
CA LEU A 61 -5.17 13.83 -10.23
C LEU A 61 -3.92 14.62 -9.79
N GLY A 62 -2.73 14.12 -10.12
CA GLY A 62 -1.46 14.74 -9.72
C GLY A 62 -1.08 14.49 -8.26
N ILE A 63 -1.68 13.49 -7.61
CA ILE A 63 -1.43 13.11 -6.22
C ILE A 63 -0.25 12.14 -6.17
N ASP A 64 0.73 12.43 -5.32
CA ASP A 64 1.86 11.52 -5.11
C ASP A 64 1.46 10.39 -4.16
N ILE A 65 1.61 9.15 -4.62
CA ILE A 65 1.22 7.94 -3.91
C ILE A 65 2.45 7.27 -3.30
N TYR A 66 2.35 6.94 -2.02
CA TYR A 66 3.39 6.30 -1.22
C TYR A 66 2.86 5.04 -0.54
N ALA A 67 3.77 4.10 -0.26
CA ALA A 67 3.51 2.94 0.58
C ALA A 67 4.44 2.93 1.79
N ILE A 68 3.93 2.54 2.96
CA ILE A 68 4.72 2.49 4.19
C ILE A 68 4.32 1.31 5.10
N GLY A 69 5.31 0.75 5.80
CA GLY A 69 5.12 -0.23 6.87
C GLY A 69 5.29 0.41 8.24
N LEU A 70 4.25 0.40 9.08
CA LEU A 70 4.21 1.11 10.37
C LEU A 70 4.13 0.20 11.60
N LYS A 71 3.96 -1.11 11.42
CA LYS A 71 3.68 -2.05 12.52
C LYS A 71 2.59 -1.52 13.48
N ASN A 72 2.83 -1.59 14.79
CA ASN A 72 1.95 -1.09 15.84
C ASN A 72 2.22 0.39 16.19
N ALA A 73 3.10 1.06 15.45
CA ALA A 73 3.55 2.42 15.75
C ALA A 73 2.79 3.50 14.96
N CYS A 74 1.66 3.16 14.32
CA CYS A 74 0.88 4.10 13.50
C CYS A 74 0.48 5.38 14.27
N HIS A 75 0.09 5.24 15.54
CA HIS A 75 -0.31 6.33 16.42
C HIS A 75 0.81 7.34 16.74
N ILE A 76 2.09 6.95 16.60
CA ILE A 76 3.25 7.84 16.77
C ILE A 76 3.76 8.31 15.41
N MET A 77 3.91 7.38 14.47
CA MET A 77 4.53 7.63 13.17
C MET A 77 3.70 8.53 12.27
N ILE A 78 2.38 8.37 12.23
CA ILE A 78 1.52 9.19 11.37
C ILE A 78 1.58 10.67 11.79
N PRO A 79 1.37 11.02 13.09
CA PRO A 79 1.55 12.40 13.54
C PRO A 79 2.96 12.93 13.31
N ALA A 80 4.01 12.13 13.53
CA ALA A 80 5.39 12.54 13.30
C ALA A 80 5.65 12.90 11.83
N ILE A 81 5.21 12.06 10.88
CA ILE A 81 5.35 12.32 9.44
C ILE A 81 4.55 13.57 9.05
N LYS A 82 3.30 13.69 9.54
CA LYS A 82 2.47 14.90 9.27
C LYS A 82 3.14 16.17 9.79
N SER A 83 3.68 16.13 11.02
CA SER A 83 4.39 17.26 11.62
C SER A 83 5.63 17.65 10.81
N TYR A 84 6.43 16.67 10.41
CA TYR A 84 7.61 16.90 9.56
C TYR A 84 7.24 17.53 8.21
N LEU A 85 6.23 16.99 7.53
CA LEU A 85 5.76 17.53 6.24
C LEU A 85 5.19 18.95 6.37
N ASN A 86 4.50 19.25 7.48
CA ASN A 86 3.97 20.58 7.77
C ASN A 86 5.07 21.63 7.92
N VAL A 87 6.17 21.30 8.63
CA VAL A 87 7.35 22.18 8.73
C VAL A 87 8.02 22.39 7.36
N ASN A 88 7.83 21.46 6.42
CA ASN A 88 8.30 21.56 5.03
C ASN A 88 7.22 22.13 4.08
N ASN A 89 6.29 22.95 4.59
CA ASN A 89 5.26 23.66 3.83
C ASN A 89 4.21 22.79 3.11
N ILE A 90 4.05 21.52 3.53
CA ILE A 90 2.95 20.67 3.06
C ILE A 90 1.83 20.71 4.11
N GLN A 91 0.71 21.33 3.75
CA GLN A 91 -0.40 21.53 4.68
C GLN A 91 -1.00 20.19 5.12
N PRO A 92 -1.48 20.05 6.37
CA PRO A 92 -2.08 18.79 6.86
C PRO A 92 -3.28 18.30 6.05
N LYS A 93 -4.05 19.23 5.44
CA LYS A 93 -5.16 18.92 4.53
C LYS A 93 -4.70 18.23 3.24
N ASP A 94 -3.45 18.44 2.85
CA ASP A 94 -2.85 17.85 1.65
C ASP A 94 -2.14 16.52 1.94
N ILE A 95 -2.38 15.92 3.09
CA ILE A 95 -1.75 14.67 3.54
C ILE A 95 -2.82 13.67 3.96
N LEU A 96 -2.96 12.60 3.19
CA LEU A 96 -3.90 11.50 3.48
C LEU A 96 -3.15 10.23 3.83
N PHE A 97 -3.52 9.59 4.94
CA PHE A 97 -3.07 8.24 5.29
C PHE A 97 -4.24 7.29 5.16
N VAL A 98 -4.03 6.19 4.44
CA VAL A 98 -5.05 5.15 4.22
C VAL A 98 -4.56 3.84 4.79
N GLU A 99 -5.31 3.32 5.74
CA GLU A 99 -5.04 2.02 6.31
C GLU A 99 -5.38 0.91 5.30
N SER A 100 -4.37 0.09 4.98
CA SER A 100 -4.48 -1.07 4.07
C SER A 100 -4.46 -2.40 4.85
N LEU A 101 -4.94 -2.38 6.10
CA LEU A 101 -5.04 -3.56 6.95
C LEU A 101 -6.30 -4.35 6.59
N VAL A 102 -6.19 -5.16 5.56
CA VAL A 102 -7.19 -6.19 5.25
C VAL A 102 -6.90 -7.42 6.13
N LYS A 103 -7.95 -8.00 6.74
CA LYS A 103 -7.84 -9.28 7.43
C LYS A 103 -7.56 -10.38 6.41
N LEU A 104 -6.28 -10.61 6.16
CA LEU A 104 -5.81 -11.56 5.16
C LEU A 104 -5.82 -12.99 5.66
N HIS A 105 -5.86 -13.92 4.71
CA HIS A 105 -5.67 -15.32 5.00
C HIS A 105 -4.29 -15.54 5.66
N PRO A 106 -4.17 -16.35 6.73
CA PRO A 106 -2.92 -16.53 7.48
C PRO A 106 -1.71 -16.93 6.62
N ILE A 107 -1.98 -17.64 5.52
CA ILE A 107 -0.97 -18.02 4.53
C ILE A 107 -0.20 -16.83 3.94
N THR A 108 -0.80 -15.64 3.93
CA THR A 108 -0.12 -14.41 3.50
C THR A 108 0.98 -14.03 4.48
N SER A 109 0.70 -14.13 5.78
CA SER A 109 1.70 -13.90 6.83
C SER A 109 2.80 -14.96 6.80
N ILE A 110 2.43 -16.23 6.55
CA ILE A 110 3.40 -17.32 6.39
C ILE A 110 4.29 -17.09 5.16
N GLY A 111 3.70 -16.75 4.03
CA GLY A 111 4.44 -16.43 2.80
C GLY A 111 5.36 -15.22 2.98
N GLY A 112 4.89 -14.20 3.69
CA GLY A 112 5.68 -13.02 4.04
C GLY A 112 6.86 -13.37 4.95
N PHE A 113 6.68 -14.29 5.91
CA PHE A 113 7.76 -14.79 6.74
C PHE A 113 8.78 -15.59 5.92
N LEU A 114 8.32 -16.52 5.07
CA LEU A 114 9.20 -17.32 4.21
C LEU A 114 10.05 -16.45 3.27
N SER A 115 9.41 -15.51 2.57
CA SER A 115 10.08 -14.62 1.62
C SER A 115 11.03 -13.64 2.30
N ARG A 116 10.64 -13.01 3.41
CA ARG A 116 11.38 -11.88 4.00
C ARG A 116 12.29 -12.25 5.17
N LYS A 117 12.00 -13.32 5.90
CA LYS A 117 12.82 -13.76 7.04
C LYS A 117 13.73 -14.91 6.67
N LEU A 118 13.25 -15.83 5.84
CA LEU A 118 14.01 -17.02 5.44
C LEU A 118 14.62 -16.90 4.04
N ASN A 119 14.44 -15.77 3.36
CA ASN A 119 14.90 -15.53 1.98
C ASN A 119 14.39 -16.57 0.96
N LEU A 120 13.34 -17.32 1.29
CA LEU A 120 12.69 -18.31 0.42
C LEU A 120 11.67 -17.63 -0.51
N VAL A 121 12.16 -16.69 -1.31
CA VAL A 121 11.34 -15.80 -2.14
C VAL A 121 10.46 -16.56 -3.14
N SER A 122 11.00 -17.62 -3.76
CA SER A 122 10.29 -18.44 -4.75
C SER A 122 9.09 -19.20 -4.16
N VAL A 123 9.09 -19.46 -2.86
CA VAL A 123 7.99 -20.12 -2.14
C VAL A 123 7.09 -19.08 -1.46
N GLY A 124 7.69 -18.08 -0.83
CA GLY A 124 6.96 -17.07 -0.06
C GLY A 124 6.06 -16.18 -0.92
N ARG A 125 6.54 -15.69 -2.07
CA ARG A 125 5.76 -14.79 -2.93
C ARG A 125 4.49 -15.42 -3.49
N PRO A 126 4.50 -16.65 -4.04
CA PRO A 126 3.27 -17.29 -4.48
C PRO A 126 2.22 -17.38 -3.36
N LEU A 127 2.64 -17.66 -2.12
CA LEU A 127 1.74 -17.74 -0.97
C LEU A 127 1.15 -16.39 -0.57
N THR A 128 1.96 -15.31 -0.59
CA THR A 128 1.45 -13.95 -0.32
C THR A 128 0.45 -13.52 -1.39
N ILE A 129 0.79 -13.76 -2.65
CA ILE A 129 -0.06 -13.43 -3.79
C ILE A 129 -1.37 -14.21 -3.72
N TRP A 130 -1.33 -15.52 -3.46
CA TRP A 130 -2.53 -16.34 -3.34
C TRP A 130 -3.46 -15.79 -2.24
N GLY A 131 -2.91 -15.44 -1.08
CA GLY A 131 -3.70 -14.88 0.02
C GLY A 131 -4.33 -13.53 -0.31
N ILE A 132 -3.62 -12.66 -1.04
CA ILE A 132 -4.14 -11.38 -1.52
C ILE A 132 -5.23 -11.58 -2.57
N ARG A 133 -5.02 -12.47 -3.56
CA ARG A 133 -5.98 -12.77 -4.62
C ARG A 133 -7.35 -13.19 -4.06
N ARG A 134 -7.39 -13.95 -2.97
CA ARG A 134 -8.65 -14.38 -2.33
C ARG A 134 -9.47 -13.25 -1.71
N ARG A 135 -8.84 -12.10 -1.45
CA ARG A 135 -9.48 -10.91 -0.86
C ARG A 135 -9.36 -9.70 -1.79
N TYR A 136 -9.10 -9.92 -3.08
CA TYR A 136 -8.75 -8.86 -4.00
C TYR A 136 -9.82 -7.76 -4.11
N SER A 137 -11.10 -8.15 -4.14
CA SER A 137 -12.23 -7.21 -4.19
C SER A 137 -12.22 -6.21 -3.03
N VAL A 138 -11.80 -6.63 -1.83
CA VAL A 138 -11.71 -5.74 -0.66
C VAL A 138 -10.67 -4.64 -0.88
N PHE A 139 -9.56 -4.96 -1.54
CA PHE A 139 -8.55 -3.94 -1.89
C PHE A 139 -9.08 -2.97 -2.93
N VAL A 140 -9.82 -3.47 -3.93
CA VAL A 140 -10.49 -2.63 -4.91
C VAL A 140 -11.50 -1.70 -4.23
N GLU A 141 -12.34 -2.21 -3.33
CA GLU A 141 -13.31 -1.42 -2.55
C GLU A 141 -12.63 -0.30 -1.75
N ILE A 142 -11.52 -0.59 -1.06
CA ILE A 142 -10.74 0.42 -0.33
C ILE A 142 -10.24 1.51 -1.29
N VAL A 143 -9.67 1.12 -2.43
CA VAL A 143 -9.11 2.08 -3.39
C VAL A 143 -10.21 2.91 -4.07
N SER A 144 -11.32 2.29 -4.44
CA SER A 144 -12.50 2.99 -5.00
C SER A 144 -13.02 4.04 -4.02
N GLY A 145 -13.24 3.67 -2.75
CA GLY A 145 -13.72 4.60 -1.73
C GLY A 145 -12.77 5.77 -1.49
N VAL A 146 -11.46 5.52 -1.54
CA VAL A 146 -10.43 6.58 -1.50
C VAL A 146 -10.57 7.49 -2.72
N LYS A 147 -10.56 6.95 -3.93
CA LYS A 147 -10.65 7.75 -5.16
C LYS A 147 -11.92 8.60 -5.17
N GLU A 148 -13.08 8.03 -4.86
CA GLU A 148 -14.34 8.77 -4.74
C GLU A 148 -14.29 9.92 -3.73
N SER A 149 -13.63 9.73 -2.59
CA SER A 149 -13.44 10.79 -1.59
C SER A 149 -12.54 11.91 -2.13
N LEU A 150 -11.55 11.58 -2.94
CA LEU A 150 -10.62 12.55 -3.54
C LEU A 150 -11.31 13.37 -4.63
N TYR A 151 -12.05 12.70 -5.52
CA TYR A 151 -12.87 13.34 -6.56
C TYR A 151 -13.86 14.34 -5.95
N ARG A 152 -14.57 13.95 -4.88
CA ARG A 152 -15.45 14.85 -4.11
C ARG A 152 -14.72 16.04 -3.51
N HIS A 153 -13.49 15.85 -3.02
CA HIS A 153 -12.70 16.93 -2.42
C HIS A 153 -12.20 17.94 -3.45
N ILE A 154 -11.94 17.50 -4.68
CA ILE A 154 -11.42 18.33 -5.78
C ILE A 154 -12.57 18.94 -6.62
N GLY A 155 -13.82 18.53 -6.39
CA GLY A 155 -15.01 19.07 -7.06
C GLY A 155 -15.23 18.52 -8.48
N ILE A 156 -14.69 17.34 -8.78
CA ILE A 156 -14.91 16.61 -10.01
C ILE A 156 -15.90 15.50 -9.66
N SER A 157 -17.20 15.73 -9.91
CA SER A 157 -18.30 14.77 -9.68
C SER A 157 -18.86 14.25 -11.00
#